data_AF-A0A1Q3ELH4-F1
#
_entry.id   AF-A0A1Q3ELH4-F1
#
_cell.length_a   1.000
_cell.length_b   1.000
_cell.length_c   1.000
_cell.angle_alpha   90.00
_cell.angle_beta   90.00
_cell.angle_gamma   90.00
#
_symmetry.space_group_name_H-M   'P 1'
#
loop_
_entity.id
_entity.type
_entity.pdbx_description
1 polymer ?
#
loop_
_entity_poly.entity_id
_entity_poly.type
_entity_poly.pdbx_seq_one_letter_code
_entity_poly.pdbx_strand_id
1 'polypeptide(L)'
;MDNPLSKIFITSPVVIDGGFGTTLEQWFQLDISNTPLWSTNAVVDHADLVIEAHLAFLRAGAELISTSTYQCSYPTFARAGYTTADARCIMFKSVQLASKAREIFRDEQVRNGTPVRNVRIALSLGPFGASLEPAQEFDGFYPPPFGPKAYTHMDAENGNNFGDDEVAKNESIDALTLFHLERLLILFENEAMWSSLDCIAFETVPLTREIWAIRRAMGLLHDRILIPEL
;
A
#
# COMPACT_ATOMS: atom_id res chain seq x y z
N MET A 1 -1.43 -15.18 26.26
CA MET A 1 -1.72 -14.91 24.83
C MET A 1 -0.39 -14.56 24.19
N ASP A 2 0.03 -15.31 23.17
CA ASP A 2 1.18 -14.90 22.36
C ASP A 2 0.87 -13.55 21.72
N ASN A 3 1.72 -12.56 21.95
CA ASN A 3 1.56 -11.26 21.32
C ASN A 3 1.79 -11.44 19.81
N PRO A 4 0.81 -11.20 18.91
CA PRO A 4 1.04 -11.31 17.47
C PRO A 4 2.17 -10.38 17.00
N LEU A 5 2.40 -9.27 17.70
CA LEU A 5 3.54 -8.39 17.46
C LEU A 5 4.87 -9.04 17.80
N SER A 6 4.97 -10.03 18.68
CA SER A 6 6.24 -10.73 18.93
C SER A 6 6.63 -11.68 17.80
N LYS A 7 5.71 -11.99 16.88
CA LYS A 7 6.03 -12.69 15.61
C LYS A 7 6.60 -11.74 14.56
N ILE A 8 6.16 -10.48 14.61
CA ILE A 8 6.66 -9.43 13.71
C ILE A 8 7.95 -8.85 14.30
N PHE A 9 7.93 -8.28 15.50
CA PHE A 9 9.04 -7.61 16.17
C PHE A 9 9.82 -8.59 17.06
N ILE A 10 10.59 -9.48 16.43
CA ILE A 10 11.45 -10.45 17.12
C ILE A 10 12.75 -9.78 17.63
N THR A 11 13.16 -8.70 16.96
CA THR A 11 14.29 -7.83 17.28
C THR A 11 13.75 -6.43 17.63
N SER A 12 14.49 -5.66 18.44
CA SER A 12 14.12 -4.28 18.78
C SER A 12 15.37 -3.39 18.80
N PRO A 13 15.43 -2.31 18.00
CA PRO A 13 14.42 -1.87 17.03
C PRO A 13 14.35 -2.79 15.80
N VAL A 14 13.23 -2.73 15.06
CA VAL A 14 13.10 -3.33 13.71
C VAL A 14 13.41 -2.26 12.67
N VAL A 15 14.30 -2.59 11.73
CA VAL A 15 14.62 -1.71 10.61
C VAL A 15 13.66 -1.96 9.45
N ILE A 16 12.94 -0.91 9.04
CA ILE A 16 12.10 -0.94 7.84
C ILE A 16 12.86 -0.40 6.62
N ASP A 17 12.34 -0.62 5.42
CA ASP A 17 12.85 0.00 4.20
C ASP A 17 12.58 1.52 4.13
N GLY A 18 13.02 2.14 3.03
CA GLY A 18 12.90 3.58 2.80
C GLY A 18 12.05 3.94 1.59
N GLY A 19 12.19 5.16 1.10
CA GLY A 19 11.43 5.67 -0.04
C GLY A 19 11.65 4.87 -1.33
N PHE A 20 10.72 3.98 -1.65
CA PHE A 20 10.85 3.04 -2.78
C PHE A 20 10.89 3.76 -4.13
N GLY A 21 10.01 4.75 -4.35
CA GLY A 21 9.98 5.54 -5.58
C GLY A 21 11.29 6.30 -5.83
N THR A 22 11.81 6.98 -4.81
CA THR A 22 13.09 7.71 -4.89
C THR A 22 14.25 6.78 -5.22
N THR A 23 14.26 5.56 -4.66
CA THR A 23 15.26 4.54 -5.02
C THR A 23 15.17 4.14 -6.49
N LEU A 24 13.96 3.88 -7.01
CA LEU A 24 13.77 3.54 -8.43
C LEU A 24 14.23 4.68 -9.36
N GLU A 25 13.89 5.93 -9.05
CA GLU A 25 14.28 7.09 -9.85
C GLU A 25 15.78 7.37 -9.79
N GLN A 26 16.33 7.53 -8.59
CA GLN A 26 17.67 8.07 -8.42
C GLN A 26 18.75 7.00 -8.55
N TRP A 27 18.48 5.78 -8.09
CA TRP A 27 19.46 4.70 -8.14
C TRP A 27 19.32 3.90 -9.44
N PHE A 28 18.10 3.49 -9.79
CA PHE A 28 17.85 2.66 -10.96
C PHE A 28 17.56 3.45 -12.24
N GLN A 29 17.53 4.79 -12.16
CA GLN A 29 17.34 5.69 -13.30
C GLN A 29 16.05 5.43 -14.07
N LEU A 30 15.02 4.94 -13.37
CA LEU A 30 13.72 4.69 -13.95
C LEU A 30 12.90 5.98 -13.94
N ASP A 31 12.53 6.50 -15.12
CA ASP A 31 11.63 7.67 -15.19
C ASP A 31 10.22 7.26 -14.82
N ILE A 32 9.86 7.49 -13.56
CA ILE A 32 8.52 7.26 -13.04
C ILE A 32 7.77 8.55 -12.70
N SER A 33 8.49 9.68 -12.73
CA SER A 33 8.05 11.02 -12.30
C SER A 33 6.85 11.57 -13.09
N ASN A 34 6.65 11.09 -14.31
CA ASN A 34 5.61 11.56 -15.23
C ASN A 34 4.37 10.65 -15.29
N THR A 35 4.27 9.65 -14.41
CA THR A 35 3.15 8.71 -14.45
C THR A 35 2.42 8.66 -13.11
N PRO A 36 1.07 8.82 -13.09
CA PRO A 36 0.28 8.79 -11.85
C PRO A 36 0.27 7.41 -11.15
N LEU A 37 0.99 6.43 -11.71
CA LEU A 37 1.07 5.03 -11.30
C LEU A 37 2.52 4.54 -11.32
N TRP A 38 3.47 5.37 -10.87
CA TRP A 38 4.90 5.07 -10.90
C TRP A 38 5.25 3.68 -10.34
N SER A 39 4.62 3.28 -9.23
CA SER A 39 4.88 1.98 -8.60
C SER A 39 4.30 0.81 -9.40
N THR A 40 3.16 1.03 -10.06
CA THR A 40 2.50 0.04 -10.91
C THR A 40 3.28 -0.19 -12.20
N ASN A 41 3.73 0.87 -12.87
CA ASN A 41 4.50 0.73 -14.12
C ASN A 41 5.82 0.01 -13.87
N ALA A 42 6.51 0.31 -12.77
CA ALA A 42 7.70 -0.44 -12.36
C ALA A 42 7.41 -1.93 -12.15
N VAL A 43 6.28 -2.28 -11.51
CA VAL A 43 5.87 -3.68 -11.30
C VAL A 43 5.53 -4.38 -12.63
N VAL A 44 4.88 -3.70 -13.57
CA VAL A 44 4.49 -4.28 -14.87
C VAL A 44 5.72 -4.48 -15.76
N ASP A 45 6.46 -3.40 -16.01
CA ASP A 45 7.48 -3.34 -17.08
C ASP A 45 8.91 -3.61 -16.59
N HIS A 46 9.17 -3.41 -15.30
CA HIS A 46 10.52 -3.41 -14.71
C HIS A 46 10.63 -4.28 -13.45
N ALA A 47 10.02 -5.46 -13.49
CA ALA A 47 9.97 -6.40 -12.36
C ALA A 47 11.34 -6.70 -11.73
N ASP A 48 12.39 -6.84 -12.55
CA ASP A 48 13.75 -7.07 -12.07
C ASP A 48 14.29 -5.89 -11.25
N LEU A 49 13.98 -4.65 -11.65
CA LEU A 49 14.39 -3.45 -10.91
C LEU A 49 13.65 -3.31 -9.56
N VAL A 50 12.38 -3.72 -9.52
CA VAL A 50 11.60 -3.78 -8.26
C VAL A 50 12.23 -4.77 -7.29
N ILE A 51 12.64 -5.96 -7.78
CA ILE A 51 13.36 -6.96 -6.98
C ILE A 51 14.70 -6.39 -6.49
N GLU A 52 15.50 -5.79 -7.36
CA GLU A 52 16.79 -5.21 -6.97
C GLU A 52 16.65 -4.05 -5.98
N ALA A 53 15.59 -3.23 -6.08
CA ALA A 53 15.31 -2.17 -5.12
C ALA A 53 14.99 -2.75 -3.73
N HIS A 54 14.17 -3.81 -3.64
CA HIS A 54 13.96 -4.50 -2.36
C HIS A 54 15.27 -5.12 -1.84
N LEU A 55 16.04 -5.79 -2.70
CA LEU A 55 17.32 -6.38 -2.32
C LEU A 55 18.32 -5.33 -1.82
N ALA A 56 18.33 -4.12 -2.39
CA ALA A 56 19.17 -3.03 -1.93
C ALA A 56 18.86 -2.67 -0.47
N PHE A 57 17.58 -2.52 -0.10
CA PHE A 57 17.18 -2.29 1.28
C PHE A 57 17.49 -3.46 2.20
N LEU A 58 17.24 -4.70 1.75
CA LEU A 58 17.58 -5.90 2.53
C LEU A 58 19.08 -5.95 2.80
N ARG A 59 19.93 -5.84 1.78
CA ARG A 59 21.40 -5.83 1.89
C ARG A 59 21.90 -4.67 2.77
N ALA A 60 21.19 -3.53 2.80
CA ALA A 60 21.50 -2.38 3.66
C ALA A 60 21.11 -2.57 5.14
N GLY A 61 20.27 -3.56 5.45
CA GLY A 61 19.92 -3.90 6.82
C GLY A 61 18.43 -4.02 7.11
N ALA A 62 17.54 -3.66 6.18
CA ALA A 62 16.10 -3.74 6.39
C ALA A 62 15.68 -5.17 6.75
N GLU A 63 14.77 -5.27 7.72
CA GLU A 63 14.18 -6.53 8.19
C GLU A 63 12.68 -6.60 7.88
N LEU A 64 12.08 -5.50 7.44
CA LEU A 64 10.72 -5.41 6.92
C LEU A 64 10.75 -4.56 5.65
N ILE A 65 10.22 -5.10 4.57
CA ILE A 65 10.06 -4.40 3.29
C ILE A 65 8.58 -4.21 2.96
N SER A 66 8.25 -3.14 2.26
CA SER A 66 6.88 -2.78 1.91
C SER A 66 6.60 -3.13 0.45
N THR A 67 5.41 -3.64 0.15
CA THR A 67 4.99 -3.90 -1.24
C THR A 67 4.84 -2.60 -2.01
N SER A 68 5.03 -2.62 -3.34
CA SER A 68 4.84 -1.46 -4.23
C SER A 68 3.34 -1.16 -4.52
N THR A 69 2.49 -1.20 -3.50
CA THR A 69 1.01 -1.12 -3.61
C THR A 69 0.39 0.16 -3.04
N TYR A 70 1.23 1.13 -2.65
CA TYR A 70 0.83 2.40 -2.03
C TYR A 70 -0.36 3.08 -2.75
N GLN A 71 -0.28 3.23 -4.07
CA GLN A 71 -1.32 3.89 -4.90
C GLN A 71 -2.34 2.93 -5.52
N CYS A 72 -2.15 1.61 -5.41
CA CYS A 72 -2.93 0.63 -6.16
C CYS A 72 -4.40 0.59 -5.72
N SER A 73 -5.31 0.88 -6.63
CA SER A 73 -6.77 0.84 -6.47
C SER A 73 -7.46 0.74 -7.83
N TYR A 74 -8.66 0.15 -7.95
CA TYR A 74 -9.33 0.07 -9.25
C TYR A 74 -9.49 1.42 -9.96
N PRO A 75 -9.83 2.54 -9.28
CA PRO A 75 -9.91 3.84 -9.94
C PRO A 75 -8.57 4.29 -10.55
N THR A 76 -7.45 4.07 -9.86
CA THR A 76 -6.13 4.44 -10.39
C THR A 76 -5.75 3.60 -11.61
N PHE A 77 -5.95 2.27 -11.54
CA PHE A 77 -5.72 1.37 -12.66
C PHE A 77 -6.60 1.70 -13.87
N ALA A 78 -7.89 1.98 -13.66
CA ALA A 78 -8.81 2.34 -14.72
C ALA A 78 -8.40 3.61 -15.45
N ARG A 79 -7.92 4.64 -14.74
CA ARG A 79 -7.39 5.87 -15.37
C ARG A 79 -6.14 5.61 -16.21
N ALA A 80 -5.34 4.61 -15.85
CA ALA A 80 -4.19 4.17 -16.62
C ALA A 80 -4.52 3.15 -17.72
N GLY A 81 -5.82 2.85 -17.96
CA GLY A 81 -6.26 1.97 -19.03
C GLY A 81 -6.25 0.48 -18.70
N TYR A 82 -6.06 0.10 -17.43
CA TYR A 82 -6.09 -1.28 -16.97
C TYR A 82 -7.49 -1.72 -16.56
N THR A 83 -7.81 -2.99 -16.79
CA THR A 83 -9.05 -3.62 -16.32
C THR A 83 -8.98 -3.95 -14.82
N THR A 84 -10.12 -4.33 -14.24
CA THR A 84 -10.15 -4.84 -12.86
C THR A 84 -9.37 -6.15 -12.70
N ALA A 85 -9.34 -6.99 -13.74
CA ALA A 85 -8.53 -8.21 -13.75
C ALA A 85 -7.04 -7.87 -13.73
N ASP A 86 -6.61 -6.90 -14.56
CA ASP A 86 -5.22 -6.42 -14.58
C ASP A 86 -4.82 -5.85 -13.23
N ALA A 87 -5.66 -5.02 -12.62
CA ALA A 87 -5.44 -4.45 -11.29
C ALA A 87 -5.14 -5.53 -10.22
N ARG A 88 -5.96 -6.60 -10.18
CA ARG A 88 -5.73 -7.74 -9.28
C ARG A 88 -4.39 -8.41 -9.57
N CYS A 89 -4.11 -8.72 -10.83
CA CYS A 89 -2.86 -9.35 -11.25
C CYS A 89 -1.62 -8.51 -10.91
N ILE A 90 -1.70 -7.19 -11.07
CA ILE A 90 -0.60 -6.28 -10.75
C ILE A 90 -0.36 -6.21 -9.24
N MET A 91 -1.42 -6.11 -8.43
CA MET A 91 -1.28 -6.15 -6.97
C MET A 91 -0.68 -7.48 -6.48
N PHE A 92 -1.09 -8.62 -7.06
CA PHE A 92 -0.47 -9.91 -6.79
C PHE A 92 1.01 -9.93 -7.20
N LYS A 93 1.32 -9.41 -8.39
CA LYS A 93 2.70 -9.33 -8.88
C LYS A 93 3.58 -8.52 -7.92
N SER A 94 3.09 -7.40 -7.39
CA SER A 94 3.85 -6.61 -6.41
C SER A 94 4.23 -7.41 -5.16
N VAL A 95 3.29 -8.20 -4.60
CA VAL A 95 3.55 -9.09 -3.46
C VAL A 95 4.55 -10.21 -3.83
N GLN A 96 4.43 -10.77 -5.03
CA GLN A 96 5.34 -11.80 -5.54
C GLN A 96 6.77 -11.27 -5.67
N LEU A 97 6.96 -10.04 -6.15
CA LEU A 97 8.28 -9.45 -6.33
C LEU A 97 8.98 -9.19 -4.98
N ALA A 98 8.25 -8.69 -3.98
CA ALA A 98 8.77 -8.55 -2.61
C ALA A 98 9.13 -9.92 -2.00
N SER A 99 8.27 -10.93 -2.19
CA SER A 99 8.54 -12.30 -1.76
C SER A 99 9.78 -12.89 -2.44
N LYS A 100 9.94 -12.63 -3.74
CA LYS A 100 11.08 -13.10 -4.51
C LYS A 100 12.39 -12.46 -4.04
N ALA A 101 12.38 -11.17 -3.74
CA ALA A 101 13.53 -10.48 -3.16
C ALA A 101 13.91 -11.08 -1.80
N ARG A 102 12.94 -11.39 -0.94
CA ARG A 102 13.17 -12.10 0.34
C ARG A 102 13.83 -13.46 0.13
N GLU A 103 13.35 -14.26 -0.83
CA GLU A 103 13.94 -15.57 -1.15
C GLU A 103 15.37 -15.46 -1.65
N ILE A 104 15.63 -14.56 -2.61
CA ILE A 104 16.98 -14.32 -3.15
C ILE A 104 17.92 -13.91 -2.03
N PHE A 105 17.51 -12.96 -1.17
CA PHE A 105 18.32 -12.52 -0.05
C PHE A 105 18.63 -13.65 0.92
N ARG A 106 17.64 -14.49 1.27
CA ARG A 106 17.86 -15.67 2.13
C ARG A 106 18.90 -16.61 1.52
N ASP A 107 18.80 -16.88 0.22
CA ASP A 107 19.71 -17.80 -0.48
C ASP A 107 21.13 -17.21 -0.58
N GLU A 108 21.27 -15.88 -0.72
CA GLU A 108 22.55 -15.17 -0.57
C GLU A 108 23.16 -15.40 0.81
N GLN A 109 22.36 -15.28 1.87
CA GLN A 109 22.83 -15.45 3.24
C GLN A 109 23.33 -16.88 3.50
N VAL A 110 22.58 -17.88 3.05
CA VAL A 110 22.96 -19.30 3.16
C VAL A 110 24.25 -19.57 2.41
N ARG A 111 24.36 -19.10 1.15
CA ARG A 111 25.55 -19.30 0.31
C ARG A 111 26.80 -18.64 0.91
N ASN A 112 26.64 -17.47 1.54
CA ASN A 112 27.74 -16.73 2.15
C ASN A 112 28.04 -17.16 3.60
N GLY A 113 27.30 -18.12 4.16
CA GLY A 113 27.46 -18.58 5.54
C GLY A 113 27.10 -17.51 6.60
N THR A 114 26.30 -16.50 6.23
CA THR A 114 25.83 -15.47 7.17
C THR A 114 24.53 -15.89 7.86
N PRO A 115 24.25 -15.43 9.10
CA PRO A 115 22.99 -15.75 9.77
C PRO A 115 21.77 -15.35 8.95
N VAL A 116 20.88 -16.30 8.67
CA VAL A 116 19.63 -16.04 7.96
C VAL A 116 18.75 -15.12 8.78
N ARG A 117 18.35 -13.98 8.19
CA ARG A 117 17.47 -13.00 8.84
C ARG A 117 16.01 -13.30 8.49
N ASN A 118 15.13 -13.12 9.47
CA ASN A 118 13.69 -13.24 9.25
C ASN A 118 13.13 -11.95 8.64
N VAL A 119 13.18 -11.86 7.31
CA VAL A 119 12.65 -10.71 6.55
C VAL A 119 11.13 -10.78 6.47
N ARG A 120 10.48 -9.68 6.83
CA ARG A 120 9.03 -9.51 6.83
C ARG A 120 8.57 -8.67 5.64
N ILE A 121 7.33 -8.88 5.21
CA ILE A 121 6.71 -8.14 4.11
C ILE A 121 5.45 -7.44 4.63
N ALA A 122 5.40 -6.12 4.49
CA ALA A 122 4.23 -5.31 4.78
C ALA A 122 3.43 -5.03 3.50
N LEU A 123 2.12 -5.22 3.56
CA LEU A 123 1.21 -4.69 2.56
C LEU A 123 1.09 -3.19 2.73
N SER A 124 1.72 -2.41 1.86
CA SER A 124 1.63 -0.94 1.87
C SER A 124 0.34 -0.47 1.22
N LEU A 125 -0.46 0.30 1.97
CA LEU A 125 -1.71 0.91 1.52
C LEU A 125 -1.70 2.40 1.86
N GLY A 126 -1.55 3.25 0.85
CA GLY A 126 -1.66 4.71 0.99
C GLY A 126 -3.09 5.20 1.19
N PRO A 127 -3.27 6.51 1.46
CA PRO A 127 -4.58 7.11 1.59
C PRO A 127 -5.30 7.21 0.24
N PHE A 128 -6.59 7.51 0.27
CA PHE A 128 -7.38 7.85 -0.91
C PHE A 128 -6.77 9.02 -1.68
N GLY A 129 -6.17 10.00 -0.99
CA GLY A 129 -5.48 11.12 -1.61
C GLY A 129 -4.37 10.72 -2.58
N ALA A 130 -3.69 9.60 -2.34
CA ALA A 130 -2.65 9.07 -3.24
C ALA A 130 -3.22 8.47 -4.53
N SER A 131 -4.54 8.30 -4.58
CA SER A 131 -5.29 7.83 -5.74
C SER A 131 -5.86 8.98 -6.59
N LEU A 132 -5.60 10.25 -6.24
CA LEU A 132 -6.09 11.42 -6.97
C LEU A 132 -5.03 12.02 -7.89
N GLU A 133 -5.48 12.85 -8.84
CA GLU A 133 -4.61 13.60 -9.75
C GLU A 133 -5.09 15.08 -9.81
N PRO A 134 -4.28 16.05 -9.31
CA PRO A 134 -3.03 15.86 -8.58
C PRO A 134 -3.24 15.09 -7.26
N ALA A 135 -2.18 14.43 -6.77
CA ALA A 135 -2.23 13.69 -5.51
C ALA A 135 -2.52 14.62 -4.32
N GLN A 136 -3.28 14.12 -3.34
CA GLN A 136 -3.73 14.87 -2.15
C GLN A 136 -3.47 14.11 -0.85
N GLU A 137 -2.45 13.25 -0.84
CA GLU A 137 -2.05 12.43 0.32
C GLU A 137 -1.52 13.22 1.52
N PHE A 138 -1.17 14.49 1.34
CA PHE A 138 -0.71 15.38 2.42
C PHE A 138 -1.77 16.41 2.83
N ASP A 139 -2.46 17.00 1.85
CA ASP A 139 -3.41 18.09 2.11
C ASP A 139 -4.85 17.62 2.38
N GLY A 140 -5.23 16.45 1.84
CA GLY A 140 -6.52 15.82 2.13
C GLY A 140 -7.75 16.47 1.47
N PHE A 141 -7.57 17.19 0.34
CA PHE A 141 -8.68 17.77 -0.43
C PHE A 141 -9.31 16.74 -1.38
N TYR A 142 -10.28 15.98 -0.85
CA TYR A 142 -10.91 14.88 -1.57
C TYR A 142 -12.23 15.30 -2.24
N PRO A 143 -12.51 14.87 -3.49
CA PRO A 143 -13.81 15.06 -4.14
C PRO A 143 -14.95 14.37 -3.39
N PRO A 144 -16.20 14.84 -3.53
CA PRO A 144 -17.37 14.07 -3.13
C PRO A 144 -17.43 12.69 -3.81
N PRO A 145 -17.91 11.64 -3.13
CA PRO A 145 -18.36 11.64 -1.73
C PRO A 145 -17.21 11.52 -0.70
N PHE A 146 -15.96 11.29 -1.13
CA PHE A 146 -14.81 11.03 -0.23
C PHE A 146 -14.36 12.24 0.60
N GLY A 147 -14.69 13.45 0.16
CA GLY A 147 -14.52 14.69 0.90
C GLY A 147 -15.52 15.75 0.42
N PRO A 148 -15.48 16.95 0.98
CA PRO A 148 -16.43 18.00 0.61
C PRO A 148 -16.15 18.56 -0.78
N LYS A 149 -14.89 18.57 -1.22
CA LYS A 149 -14.46 19.24 -2.45
C LYS A 149 -13.08 18.79 -2.91
N ALA A 150 -12.95 18.56 -4.21
CA ALA A 150 -11.66 18.30 -4.85
C ALA A 150 -10.75 19.52 -4.76
N TYR A 151 -9.44 19.29 -4.71
CA TYR A 151 -8.45 20.35 -4.88
C TYR A 151 -8.64 21.10 -6.20
N THR A 152 -8.51 22.42 -6.18
CA THR A 152 -8.41 23.24 -7.39
C THR A 152 -7.33 24.30 -7.25
N HIS A 153 -6.65 24.63 -8.36
CA HIS A 153 -5.69 25.73 -8.40
C HIS A 153 -6.35 27.12 -8.50
N MET A 154 -7.64 27.19 -8.84
CA MET A 154 -8.35 28.45 -9.10
C MET A 154 -9.08 29.00 -7.88
N ASP A 155 -9.28 28.19 -6.85
CA ASP A 155 -10.02 28.58 -5.66
C ASP A 155 -9.08 29.00 -4.54
N ALA A 156 -9.33 30.18 -3.97
CA ALA A 156 -8.56 30.73 -2.86
C ALA A 156 -8.85 29.99 -1.54
N GLU A 157 -9.96 29.23 -1.45
CA GLU A 157 -10.37 28.50 -0.26
C GLU A 157 -10.52 27.00 -0.54
N ASN A 158 -9.39 26.31 -0.72
CA ASN A 158 -9.39 24.84 -0.60
C ASN A 158 -9.70 24.47 0.86
N GLY A 159 -10.70 23.60 1.05
CA GLY A 159 -11.16 23.18 2.38
C GLY A 159 -11.51 21.70 2.39
N ASN A 160 -11.18 21.02 3.49
CA ASN A 160 -11.44 19.58 3.68
C ASN A 160 -12.41 19.31 4.86
N ASN A 161 -13.06 20.36 5.37
CA ASN A 161 -14.00 20.31 6.49
C ASN A 161 -15.45 20.27 5.97
N PHE A 162 -16.28 19.41 6.57
CA PHE A 162 -17.72 19.33 6.29
C PHE A 162 -18.56 20.35 7.08
N GLY A 163 -17.95 21.10 8.00
CA GLY A 163 -18.68 21.98 8.91
C GLY A 163 -19.59 21.14 9.82
N ASP A 164 -20.86 21.54 9.93
CA ASP A 164 -21.87 20.84 10.74
C ASP A 164 -22.63 19.74 9.96
N ASP A 165 -22.24 19.46 8.70
CA ASP A 165 -22.87 18.42 7.88
C ASP A 165 -22.34 17.02 8.25
N GLU A 166 -22.85 16.49 9.37
CA GLU A 166 -22.51 15.15 9.83
C GLU A 166 -23.04 14.04 8.90
N VAL A 167 -24.06 14.31 8.08
CA VAL A 167 -24.55 13.32 7.11
C VAL A 167 -23.52 13.12 6.00
N ALA A 168 -23.09 14.20 5.35
CA ALA A 168 -22.07 14.14 4.31
C ALA A 168 -20.73 13.59 4.83
N LYS A 169 -20.37 13.92 6.06
CA LYS A 169 -19.18 13.36 6.71
C LYS A 169 -19.29 11.85 6.95
N ASN A 170 -20.46 11.33 7.32
CA ASN A 170 -20.66 9.89 7.47
C ASN A 170 -20.67 9.18 6.12
N GLU A 171 -21.29 9.76 5.09
CA GLU A 171 -21.23 9.25 3.71
C GLU A 171 -19.78 9.19 3.18
N SER A 172 -18.96 10.19 3.54
CA SER A 172 -17.53 10.20 3.25
C SER A 172 -16.78 9.05 3.93
N ILE A 173 -17.07 8.79 5.21
CA ILE A 173 -16.50 7.66 5.94
C ILE A 173 -16.92 6.32 5.30
N ASP A 174 -18.19 6.18 4.90
CA ASP A 174 -18.69 4.99 4.22
C ASP A 174 -17.99 4.76 2.87
N ALA A 175 -17.86 5.81 2.05
CA ALA A 175 -17.17 5.73 0.77
C ALA A 175 -15.68 5.37 0.92
N LEU A 176 -14.98 6.00 1.87
CA LEU A 176 -13.59 5.68 2.19
C LEU A 176 -13.44 4.26 2.76
N THR A 177 -14.45 3.78 3.50
CA THR A 177 -14.45 2.41 4.04
C THR A 177 -14.45 1.40 2.90
N LEU A 178 -15.33 1.60 1.92
CA LEU A 178 -15.40 0.72 0.74
C LEU A 178 -14.11 0.77 -0.08
N PHE A 179 -13.53 1.96 -0.27
CA PHE A 179 -12.26 2.13 -0.97
C PHE A 179 -11.13 1.29 -0.33
N HIS A 180 -10.96 1.36 0.99
CA HIS A 180 -9.91 0.59 1.68
C HIS A 180 -10.26 -0.90 1.77
N LEU A 181 -11.53 -1.25 2.01
CA LEU A 181 -11.97 -2.63 2.06
C LEU A 181 -11.74 -3.36 0.73
N GLU A 182 -12.02 -2.70 -0.40
CA GLU A 182 -11.80 -3.29 -1.72
C GLU A 182 -10.33 -3.70 -1.94
N ARG A 183 -9.38 -2.83 -1.58
CA ARG A 183 -7.94 -3.11 -1.70
C ARG A 183 -7.49 -4.26 -0.79
N LEU A 184 -8.06 -4.35 0.41
CA LEU A 184 -7.82 -5.47 1.33
C LEU A 184 -8.37 -6.79 0.74
N LEU A 185 -9.59 -6.78 0.22
CA LEU A 185 -10.25 -7.96 -0.32
C LEU A 185 -9.55 -8.51 -1.56
N ILE A 186 -8.98 -7.65 -2.41
CA ILE A 186 -8.19 -8.09 -3.58
C ILE A 186 -7.12 -9.10 -3.16
N LEU A 187 -6.32 -8.79 -2.13
CA LEU A 187 -5.27 -9.70 -1.67
C LEU A 187 -5.78 -10.81 -0.77
N PHE A 188 -6.77 -10.53 0.09
CA PHE A 188 -7.35 -11.54 0.98
C PHE A 188 -7.96 -12.72 0.22
N GLU A 189 -8.58 -12.48 -0.93
CA GLU A 189 -9.16 -13.54 -1.78
C GLU A 189 -8.10 -14.43 -2.46
N ASN A 190 -6.82 -14.07 -2.39
CA ASN A 190 -5.71 -14.88 -2.89
C ASN A 190 -4.87 -15.40 -1.72
N GLU A 191 -5.17 -16.62 -1.28
CA GLU A 191 -4.54 -17.25 -0.09
C GLU A 191 -3.01 -17.24 -0.15
N ALA A 192 -2.42 -17.50 -1.32
CA ALA A 192 -0.98 -17.53 -1.49
C ALA A 192 -0.35 -16.14 -1.29
N MET A 193 -1.00 -15.08 -1.79
CA MET A 193 -0.54 -13.71 -1.59
C MET A 193 -0.76 -13.26 -0.14
N TRP A 194 -1.96 -13.50 0.39
CA TRP A 194 -2.31 -13.12 1.76
C TRP A 194 -1.36 -13.75 2.80
N SER A 195 -1.06 -15.04 2.66
CA SER A 195 -0.19 -15.77 3.58
C SER A 195 1.29 -15.38 3.48
N SER A 196 1.69 -14.68 2.41
CA SER A 196 3.07 -14.21 2.23
C SER A 196 3.36 -12.89 2.96
N LEU A 197 2.30 -12.18 3.38
CA LEU A 197 2.36 -10.91 4.09
C LEU A 197 2.44 -11.13 5.61
N ASP A 198 3.26 -10.33 6.28
CA ASP A 198 3.46 -10.38 7.73
C ASP A 198 2.66 -9.29 8.47
N CYS A 199 2.37 -8.18 7.81
CA CYS A 199 1.50 -7.12 8.34
C CYS A 199 0.88 -6.26 7.22
N ILE A 200 -0.03 -5.38 7.62
CA ILE A 200 -0.66 -4.37 6.75
C ILE A 200 -0.26 -3.00 7.27
N ALA A 201 0.29 -2.17 6.40
CA ALA A 201 0.73 -0.81 6.69
C ALA A 201 -0.18 0.19 5.97
N PHE A 202 -1.16 0.72 6.69
CA PHE A 202 -1.83 1.95 6.27
C PHE A 202 -0.92 3.13 6.58
N GLU A 203 -0.40 3.78 5.54
CA GLU A 203 0.66 4.78 5.66
C GLU A 203 0.26 6.11 5.01
N THR A 204 0.85 7.21 5.51
CA THR A 204 0.63 8.58 5.00
C THR A 204 -0.85 8.99 5.03
N VAL A 205 -1.61 8.64 6.06
CA VAL A 205 -3.05 8.98 6.15
C VAL A 205 -3.23 10.34 6.82
N PRO A 206 -3.63 11.41 6.09
CA PRO A 206 -3.65 12.77 6.64
C PRO A 206 -4.91 13.08 7.46
N LEU A 207 -5.99 12.30 7.28
CA LEU A 207 -7.33 12.69 7.73
C LEU A 207 -7.91 11.72 8.76
N THR A 208 -8.43 12.27 9.85
CA THR A 208 -9.09 11.47 10.89
C THR A 208 -10.30 10.69 10.38
N ARG A 209 -11.11 11.28 9.48
CA ARG A 209 -12.25 10.56 8.86
C ARG A 209 -11.82 9.30 8.09
N GLU A 210 -10.66 9.37 7.46
CA GLU A 210 -10.09 8.23 6.74
C GLU A 210 -9.54 7.18 7.70
N ILE A 211 -8.98 7.59 8.85
CA ILE A 211 -8.61 6.67 9.94
C ILE A 211 -9.83 5.91 10.46
N TRP A 212 -10.98 6.57 10.64
CA TRP A 212 -12.23 5.90 11.02
C TRP A 212 -12.68 4.90 9.97
N ALA A 213 -12.60 5.27 8.69
CA ALA A 213 -12.93 4.40 7.57
C ALA A 213 -12.02 3.17 7.49
N ILE A 214 -10.70 3.34 7.66
CA ILE A 214 -9.73 2.25 7.71
C ILE A 214 -10.05 1.28 8.85
N ARG A 215 -10.34 1.79 10.05
CA ARG A 215 -10.73 0.96 11.19
C ARG A 215 -12.00 0.15 10.91
N ARG A 216 -12.98 0.75 10.24
CA ARG A 216 -14.21 0.06 9.82
C ARG A 216 -13.93 -1.00 8.76
N ALA A 217 -13.10 -0.71 7.77
CA ALA A 217 -12.69 -1.67 6.74
C ALA A 217 -11.96 -2.88 7.35
N MET A 218 -11.07 -2.65 8.32
CA MET A 218 -10.40 -3.73 9.07
C MET A 218 -11.39 -4.57 9.88
N GLY A 219 -12.40 -3.94 10.49
CA GLY A 219 -13.47 -4.67 11.19
C GLY A 219 -14.26 -5.58 10.26
N LEU A 220 -14.68 -5.06 9.09
CA LEU A 220 -15.40 -5.85 8.08
C LEU A 220 -14.55 -6.99 7.51
N LEU A 221 -13.25 -6.75 7.29
CA LEU A 221 -12.31 -7.81 6.89
C LEU A 221 -12.20 -8.88 7.99
N HIS A 222 -12.10 -8.47 9.25
CA HIS A 222 -12.00 -9.39 10.37
C HIS A 222 -13.23 -10.29 10.48
N ASP A 223 -14.43 -9.73 10.34
CA ASP A 223 -15.68 -10.50 10.32
C ASP A 223 -15.68 -11.53 9.18
N ARG A 224 -15.16 -11.16 8.01
CA ARG A 224 -15.03 -12.07 6.86
C ARG A 224 -13.97 -13.17 7.05
N ILE A 225 -12.90 -12.90 7.79
CA ILE A 225 -11.91 -13.93 8.19
C ILE A 225 -12.55 -14.94 9.14
N LEU A 226 -13.39 -14.48 10.08
CA LEU A 226 -14.05 -15.34 11.07
C LEU A 226 -15.24 -16.13 10.50
N ILE A 227 -15.83 -15.67 9.39
CA ILE A 227 -16.96 -16.30 8.72
C ILE A 227 -16.59 -16.53 7.24
N PRO A 228 -15.79 -17.56 6.92
CA PRO A 228 -15.30 -17.78 5.56
C PRO A 228 -16.38 -18.21 4.55
N GLU A 229 -17.55 -18.63 5.04
CA GLU A 229 -18.61 -19.27 4.24
C GLU A 229 -19.87 -18.39 4.19
N LEU A 230 -19.87 -17.40 3.28
CA LEU A 230 -21.05 -16.80 2.64
C LEU A 230 -20.70 -16.35 1.23
#